data_AF-A0A7C5V6B7-F1
#
_entry.id   AF-A0A7C5V6B7-F1
#
_cell.length_a   1.000
_cell.length_b   1.000
_cell.length_c   1.000
_cell.angle_alpha   90.00
_cell.angle_beta   90.00
_cell.angle_gamma   90.00
#
_symmetry.space_group_name_H-M   'P 1'
#
loop_
_entity.id
_entity.type
_entity.pdbx_description
1 polymer ?
#
loop_
_entity_poly.entity_id
_entity_poly.type
_entity_poly.pdbx_seq_one_letter_code
_entity_poly.pdbx_strand_id
1 'polypeptide(L)'
;MKYSETIQAHFESPKNVGSLPDATVIGFAENSSCLDQLTLFLKVENSRVTVAKYQVEGCVPSIALGSILTEYIVGRTTDELQKLTAEDLEQLAGGLPATKKHAALLAVEALQNGLEKLARVAQ
;
A
#
# COMPACT_ATOMS: atom_id res chain seq x y z
N MET A 1 -10.75 7.07 21.25
CA MET A 1 -11.18 6.71 19.88
C MET A 1 -10.60 5.35 19.58
N LYS A 2 -11.42 4.38 19.18
CA LYS A 2 -11.00 3.00 18.86
C LYS A 2 -10.77 2.93 17.35
N TYR A 3 -9.66 2.34 16.91
CA TYR A 3 -9.48 1.99 15.50
C TYR A 3 -10.53 0.95 15.09
N SER A 4 -10.82 0.83 13.79
CA SER A 4 -11.69 -0.23 13.28
C SER A 4 -11.14 -1.62 13.63
N GLU A 5 -12.01 -2.62 13.64
CA GLU A 5 -11.58 -4.01 13.82
C GLU A 5 -10.61 -4.45 12.72
N THR A 6 -10.81 -3.96 11.48
CA THR A 6 -9.90 -4.21 10.36
C THR A 6 -8.50 -3.68 10.63
N ILE A 7 -8.35 -2.42 11.06
CA ILE A 7 -7.03 -1.85 11.37
C ILE A 7 -6.36 -2.64 12.50
N GLN A 8 -7.10 -3.02 13.54
CA GLN A 8 -6.56 -3.80 14.65
C GLN A 8 -6.07 -5.17 14.16
N ALA A 9 -6.88 -5.90 13.38
CA ALA A 9 -6.51 -7.22 12.86
C ALA A 9 -5.26 -7.18 11.96
N HIS A 10 -5.17 -6.20 11.06
CA HIS A 10 -4.02 -6.03 10.18
C HIS A 10 -2.79 -5.47 10.90
N PHE A 11 -2.94 -4.80 12.03
CA PHE A 11 -1.82 -4.42 12.87
C PHE A 11 -1.29 -5.59 13.72
N GLU A 12 -2.18 -6.41 14.28
CA GLU A 12 -1.81 -7.57 15.11
C GLU A 12 -1.23 -8.72 14.28
N SER A 13 -1.74 -8.93 13.06
CA SER A 13 -1.27 -9.94 12.12
C SER A 13 -1.11 -9.34 10.72
N PRO A 14 -0.11 -8.48 10.49
CA PRO A 14 0.11 -7.89 9.18
C PRO A 14 0.44 -8.97 8.14
N LYS A 15 -0.21 -8.89 6.99
CA LYS A 15 -0.01 -9.78 5.85
C LYS A 15 0.98 -9.17 4.88
N ASN A 16 1.71 -10.03 4.16
CA ASN A 16 2.61 -9.61 3.07
C ASN A 16 3.79 -8.71 3.50
N VAL A 17 4.15 -8.71 4.78
CA VAL A 17 5.37 -8.03 5.25
C VAL A 17 6.61 -8.67 4.63
N GLY A 18 7.57 -7.84 4.24
CA GLY A 18 8.90 -8.23 3.77
C GLY A 18 9.29 -7.54 2.46
N SER A 19 10.48 -7.87 1.98
CA SER A 19 10.97 -7.47 0.67
C SER A 19 10.69 -8.55 -0.38
N LEU A 20 10.75 -8.17 -1.65
CA LEU A 20 10.71 -9.09 -2.77
C LEU A 20 11.86 -8.74 -3.72
N PRO A 21 12.95 -9.53 -3.74
CA PRO A 21 14.12 -9.22 -4.57
C PRO A 21 13.80 -9.28 -6.07
N ASP A 22 12.88 -10.15 -6.48
CA ASP A 22 12.46 -10.34 -7.87
C ASP A 22 11.22 -9.51 -8.23
N ALA A 23 11.02 -8.37 -7.55
CA ALA A 23 9.91 -7.48 -7.84
C ALA A 23 10.04 -6.86 -9.22
N THR A 24 8.96 -6.92 -10.01
CA THR A 24 8.87 -6.22 -11.30
C THR A 24 8.94 -4.72 -11.10
N VAL A 25 8.33 -4.22 -10.01
CA VAL A 25 8.34 -2.81 -9.69
C VAL A 25 8.38 -2.53 -8.20
N ILE A 26 9.07 -1.45 -7.85
CA ILE A 26 9.23 -0.99 -6.47
C ILE A 26 8.67 0.42 -6.35
N GLY A 27 7.60 0.53 -5.59
CA GLY A 27 6.96 1.77 -5.17
C GLY A 27 7.54 2.25 -3.85
N PHE A 28 7.80 3.55 -3.74
CA PHE A 28 8.29 4.15 -2.50
C PHE A 28 7.56 5.47 -2.29
N ALA A 29 7.16 5.73 -1.06
CA ALA A 29 6.71 7.04 -0.63
C ALA A 29 7.17 7.30 0.81
N GLU A 30 7.37 8.58 1.12
CA GLU A 30 7.68 9.05 2.45
C GLU A 30 6.83 10.26 2.79
N ASN A 31 6.45 10.40 4.06
CA ASN A 31 5.70 11.55 4.53
C ASN A 31 6.51 12.33 5.56
N SER A 32 6.99 13.52 5.15
CA SER A 32 7.86 14.39 5.95
C SER A 32 7.20 14.88 7.25
N SER A 33 5.87 14.84 7.36
CA SER A 33 5.14 15.33 8.54
C SER A 33 5.11 14.30 9.69
N CYS A 34 5.25 13.01 9.38
CA CYS A 34 5.19 11.94 10.36
C CYS A 34 6.39 10.99 10.33
N LEU A 35 7.34 11.21 9.41
CA LEU A 35 8.52 10.38 9.16
C LEU A 35 8.19 8.92 8.79
N ASP A 36 6.95 8.68 8.37
CA ASP A 36 6.52 7.37 7.89
C ASP A 36 7.07 7.14 6.48
N GLN A 37 7.67 5.97 6.27
CA GLN A 37 8.21 5.53 4.99
C GLN A 37 7.58 4.20 4.61
N LEU A 38 7.13 4.07 3.38
CA LEU A 38 6.48 2.87 2.88
C LEU A 38 7.08 2.47 1.54
N THR A 39 7.59 1.23 1.50
CA THR A 39 8.11 0.59 0.29
C THR A 39 7.21 -0.58 -0.10
N LEU A 40 6.68 -0.53 -1.32
CA LEU A 40 5.90 -1.60 -1.95
C LEU A 40 6.75 -2.33 -2.97
N PHE A 41 6.75 -3.65 -2.90
CA PHE A 41 7.37 -4.51 -3.88
C PHE A 41 6.29 -5.30 -4.58
N LEU A 42 6.14 -5.10 -5.89
CA LEU A 42 5.10 -5.72 -6.69
C LEU A 42 5.72 -6.57 -7.78
N LYS A 43 5.24 -7.81 -7.89
CA LYS A 43 5.47 -8.65 -9.06
C LYS A 43 4.25 -8.55 -9.96
N VAL A 44 4.47 -8.11 -11.19
CA VAL A 44 3.41 -7.90 -12.19
C VAL A 44 3.68 -8.80 -13.38
N GLU A 45 2.68 -9.62 -13.72
CA GLU A 45 2.72 -10.53 -14.87
C GLU A 45 1.42 -10.34 -15.66
N ASN A 46 1.52 -10.15 -16.97
CA ASN A 46 0.37 -9.89 -17.86
C ASN A 46 -0.55 -8.75 -17.35
N SER A 47 0.04 -7.63 -16.93
CA SER A 47 -0.65 -6.47 -16.35
C SER A 47 -1.46 -6.75 -15.08
N ARG A 48 -1.19 -7.86 -14.38
CA ARG A 48 -1.82 -8.22 -13.10
C ARG A 48 -0.77 -8.38 -12.01
N VAL A 49 -1.05 -7.89 -10.82
CA VAL A 49 -0.18 -8.11 -9.64
C VAL A 49 -0.34 -9.56 -9.19
N THR A 50 0.72 -10.35 -9.24
CA THR A 50 0.72 -11.75 -8.77
C THR A 50 1.25 -11.87 -7.35
N VAL A 51 2.17 -11.00 -6.96
CA VAL A 51 2.70 -10.94 -5.59
C VAL A 51 2.85 -9.47 -5.19
N ALA A 52 2.39 -9.15 -3.98
CA ALA A 52 2.70 -7.88 -3.33
C ALA A 52 3.36 -8.15 -1.99
N LYS A 53 4.41 -7.39 -1.70
CA LYS A 53 5.09 -7.34 -0.41
C LYS A 53 5.30 -5.89 -0.02
N TYR A 54 5.41 -5.61 1.27
CA TYR A 54 5.70 -4.26 1.74
C TYR A 54 6.64 -4.24 2.93
N GLN A 55 7.37 -3.13 3.03
CA GLN A 55 8.08 -2.72 4.23
C GLN A 55 7.61 -1.32 4.59
N VAL A 56 7.39 -1.11 5.88
CA VAL A 56 6.99 0.20 6.38
C VAL A 56 7.74 0.47 7.66
N GLU A 57 8.25 1.68 7.76
CA GLU A 57 8.77 2.25 8.99
C GLU A 57 7.85 3.41 9.32
N GLY A 58 6.93 3.20 10.26
CA GLY A 58 5.92 4.20 10.55
C GLY A 58 4.94 3.79 11.63
N CYS A 59 3.89 4.59 11.78
CA CYS A 59 2.91 4.40 12.83
C CYS A 59 1.97 3.19 12.59
N VAL A 60 1.24 2.79 13.64
CA VAL A 60 0.28 1.67 13.64
C VAL A 60 -0.66 1.66 12.41
N PRO A 61 -1.33 2.79 12.06
CA PRO A 61 -2.12 2.87 10.83
C PRO A 61 -1.36 2.53 9.55
N SER A 62 -0.10 2.97 9.43
CA SER A 62 0.71 2.75 8.22
C SER A 62 1.07 1.27 8.04
N ILE A 63 1.31 0.55 9.16
CA ILE A 63 1.47 -0.91 9.16
C ILE A 63 0.20 -1.60 8.69
N ALA A 64 -0.94 -1.25 9.29
CA ALA A 64 -2.22 -1.87 8.94
C ALA A 64 -2.61 -1.58 7.48
N LEU A 65 -2.47 -0.34 7.02
CA LEU A 65 -2.83 0.07 5.66
C LEU A 65 -1.93 -0.55 4.61
N GLY A 66 -0.63 -0.70 4.87
CA GLY A 66 0.26 -1.43 3.98
C GLY A 66 -0.14 -2.91 3.84
N SER A 67 -0.58 -3.54 4.94
CA SER A 67 -1.11 -4.90 4.89
C SER A 67 -2.44 -4.99 4.13
N ILE A 68 -3.38 -4.09 4.38
CA ILE A 68 -4.68 -4.05 3.68
C ILE A 68 -4.47 -3.82 2.19
N LEU A 69 -3.61 -2.85 1.85
CA LEU A 69 -3.31 -2.50 0.47
C LEU A 69 -2.68 -3.68 -0.26
N THR A 70 -1.68 -4.35 0.32
CA THR A 70 -1.01 -5.48 -0.32
C THR A 70 -1.94 -6.67 -0.55
N GLU A 71 -2.86 -6.96 0.37
CA GLU A 71 -3.91 -7.97 0.12
C GLU A 71 -4.91 -7.53 -0.95
N TYR A 72 -5.28 -6.25 -0.96
CA TYR A 72 -6.19 -5.71 -1.96
C TYR A 72 -5.59 -5.75 -3.37
N ILE A 73 -4.33 -5.36 -3.55
CA ILE A 73 -3.78 -5.24 -4.90
C ILE A 73 -3.43 -6.58 -5.55
N VAL A 74 -3.18 -7.63 -4.77
CA VAL A 74 -2.90 -8.97 -5.31
C VAL A 74 -4.09 -9.47 -6.11
N GLY A 75 -3.82 -9.90 -7.33
CA GLY A 75 -4.84 -10.39 -8.26
C GLY A 75 -5.59 -9.27 -9.00
N ARG A 76 -5.30 -7.98 -8.80
CA ARG A 76 -5.90 -6.88 -9.59
C ARG A 76 -5.00 -6.43 -10.74
N THR A 77 -5.59 -5.80 -11.76
CA THR A 77 -4.82 -5.28 -12.89
C THR A 77 -4.21 -3.91 -12.58
N THR A 78 -3.11 -3.58 -13.25
CA THR A 78 -2.45 -2.27 -13.07
C THR A 78 -3.39 -1.10 -13.38
N ASP A 79 -4.29 -1.24 -14.36
CA ASP A 79 -5.30 -0.23 -14.68
C ASP A 79 -6.34 -0.01 -13.57
N GLU A 80 -6.76 -1.08 -12.89
CA GLU A 80 -7.64 -0.96 -11.72
C GLU A 80 -6.92 -0.24 -10.59
N LEU A 81 -5.64 -0.57 -10.38
CA LEU A 81 -4.82 0.00 -9.32
C LEU A 81 -4.47 1.46 -9.55
N GLN A 82 -4.39 1.92 -10.80
CA GLN A 82 -4.22 3.35 -11.11
C GLN A 82 -5.40 4.21 -10.68
N LYS A 83 -6.60 3.62 -10.56
CA LYS A 83 -7.82 4.31 -10.12
C LYS A 83 -8.01 4.28 -8.61
N LEU A 84 -7.18 3.52 -7.88
CA LEU A 84 -7.28 3.42 -6.43
C LEU A 84 -6.93 4.76 -5.78
N THR A 85 -7.83 5.27 -4.95
CA THR A 85 -7.64 6.51 -4.21
C THR A 85 -7.35 6.23 -2.73
N ALA A 86 -6.83 7.25 -2.04
CA ALA A 86 -6.66 7.18 -0.59
C ALA A 86 -7.99 6.88 0.10
N GLU A 87 -9.09 7.51 -0.33
CA GLU A 87 -10.43 7.35 0.23
C GLU A 87 -10.94 5.90 0.10
N ASP A 88 -10.69 5.24 -1.04
CA ASP A 88 -11.01 3.81 -1.21
C ASP A 88 -10.26 2.96 -0.18
N LEU A 89 -8.98 3.24 0.04
CA LEU A 89 -8.17 2.53 1.03
C LEU A 89 -8.63 2.82 2.47
N GLU A 90 -9.06 4.05 2.78
CA GLU A 90 -9.68 4.38 4.06
C GLU A 90 -10.96 3.57 4.29
N GLN A 91 -11.80 3.42 3.24
CA GLN A 91 -13.03 2.63 3.31
C GLN A 91 -12.74 1.14 3.52
N LEU A 92 -11.74 0.59 2.81
CA LEU A 92 -11.28 -0.79 3.01
C LEU A 92 -10.78 -1.03 4.43
N ALA A 93 -10.12 -0.04 5.03
CA ALA A 93 -9.71 -0.06 6.43
C ALA A 93 -10.86 0.08 7.43
N GLY A 94 -12.12 0.24 6.98
CA GLY A 94 -13.27 0.45 7.87
C GLY A 94 -13.30 1.84 8.50
N GLY A 95 -12.62 2.81 7.88
CA GLY A 95 -12.53 4.19 8.31
C GLY A 95 -11.30 4.52 9.16
N LEU A 96 -10.82 5.75 9.02
CA LEU A 96 -9.70 6.31 9.77
C LEU A 96 -10.12 7.61 10.46
N PRO A 97 -9.60 7.91 11.66
CA PRO A 97 -9.76 9.23 12.25
C PRO A 97 -9.11 10.29 11.37
N ALA A 98 -9.70 11.50 11.32
CA ALA A 98 -9.27 12.58 10.43
C ALA A 98 -7.77 12.95 10.56
N THR A 99 -7.19 12.76 11.75
CA THR A 99 -5.76 13.04 12.01
C THR A 99 -4.81 11.99 11.41
N LYS A 100 -5.30 10.84 10.95
CA LYS A 100 -4.51 9.71 10.45
C LYS A 100 -4.76 9.36 8.98
N LYS A 101 -5.53 10.18 8.26
CA LYS A 101 -5.77 10.01 6.82
C LYS A 101 -4.51 10.02 5.97
N HIS A 102 -3.47 10.72 6.43
CA HIS A 102 -2.16 10.78 5.76
C HIS A 102 -1.52 9.39 5.56
N ALA A 103 -1.83 8.41 6.40
CA ALA A 103 -1.31 7.05 6.25
C ALA A 103 -1.91 6.33 5.03
N ALA A 104 -3.18 6.60 4.71
CA ALA A 104 -3.82 6.03 3.51
C ALA A 104 -3.28 6.70 2.25
N LEU A 105 -3.06 8.02 2.31
CA LEU A 105 -2.41 8.75 1.24
C LEU A 105 -1.01 8.20 0.95
N LEU A 106 -0.17 8.03 1.98
CA LEU A 106 1.18 7.47 1.85
C LEU A 106 1.20 6.11 1.15
N ALA A 107 0.29 5.21 1.54
CA ALA A 107 0.22 3.87 0.96
C ALA A 107 -0.18 3.92 -0.53
N VAL A 108 -1.14 4.77 -0.89
CA VAL A 108 -1.57 4.94 -2.29
C VAL A 108 -0.51 5.65 -3.12
N GLU A 109 0.18 6.66 -2.58
CA GLU A 109 1.30 7.32 -3.25
C GLU A 109 2.42 6.33 -3.56
N ALA A 110 2.78 5.45 -2.63
CA ALA A 110 3.78 4.42 -2.88
C ALA A 110 3.36 3.50 -4.04
N LEU A 111 2.09 3.12 -4.10
CA LEU A 111 1.55 2.29 -5.19
C LEU A 111 1.63 3.03 -6.53
N GLN A 112 1.15 4.27 -6.57
CA GLN A 112 1.14 5.10 -7.79
C GLN A 112 2.56 5.36 -8.31
N ASN A 113 3.50 5.69 -7.42
CA ASN A 113 4.92 5.84 -7.76
C ASN A 113 5.52 4.55 -8.33
N GLY A 114 5.10 3.40 -7.82
CA GLY A 114 5.45 2.09 -8.39
C GLY A 114 4.89 1.93 -9.80
N LEU A 115 3.58 2.06 -9.96
CA LEU A 115 2.91 1.87 -11.25
C LEU A 115 3.40 2.86 -12.33
N GLU A 116 3.73 4.09 -11.97
CA GLU A 116 4.32 5.07 -12.90
C GLU A 116 5.68 4.59 -13.44
N LYS A 117 6.55 4.07 -12.56
CA LYS A 117 7.84 3.49 -12.98
C LYS A 117 7.64 2.31 -13.92
N LEU A 118 6.66 1.45 -13.64
CA LEU A 118 6.33 0.32 -14.52
C LEU A 118 5.93 0.80 -15.91
N ALA A 119 5.11 1.85 -16.01
CA ALA A 119 4.69 2.42 -17.29
C ALA A 119 5.86 3.03 -18.09
N ARG A 120 6.87 3.59 -17.40
CA ARG A 120 8.06 4.15 -18.06
C ARG A 120 9.04 3.10 -18.57
N VAL A 121 9.09 1.91 -17.96
CA VAL A 121 9.99 0.82 -18.38
C VAL A 121 9.41 0.04 -19.57
N ALA A 122 8.10 0.13 -19.81
CA ALA A 122 7.42 -0.54 -20.93
C ALA A 122 7.47 0.25 -22.27
N GLN A 123 8.18 1.39 -22.33
CA GLN A 123 8.41 2.21 -23.52
C GLN A 123 9.84 2.05 -24.04
#